data_AF-A0A841JMP7-F1
#
_entry.id   AF-A0A841JMP7-F1
#
_cell.length_a   1.000
_cell.length_b   1.000
_cell.length_c   1.000
_cell.angle_alpha   90.00
_cell.angle_beta   90.00
_cell.angle_gamma   90.00
#
_symmetry.space_group_name_H-M   'P 1'
#
loop_
_entity.id
_entity.type
_entity.pdbx_description
1 polymer ?
#
loop_
_entity_poly.entity_id
_entity_poly.type
_entity_poly.pdbx_seq_one_letter_code
_entity_poly.pdbx_strand_id
1 'polypeptide(L)'
;MEKKGFIGKYWLKYTDRAGYKKYKWELANYKSNEFANFLTAYAQLNTPAKIKRLADINHQINFNHSGNAGDIIYALPTIKKIAETVNVPTNLYLRPNQPLMIAADKTHPLGNVMLNEKMIKMLEPLLSSQPYIHQYGTLTNESIDIDLDYFRAGLVPQDKGNIAHWCAYITGVNPVLWQKWLTVTPDLSFKDDVVIARSERYRNIFINYKFLKNYERLKFIGVESEYKDIRKQIPHIEWVQVTDFLQMAQVIAGCKFFIGNQSFPFSIAEALKVPRILEVSLEVINVIPEGENGYDFLFQDHFESLVKELYSK
;
A
#
# COMPACT_ATOMS: atom_id res chain seq x y z
N MET A 1 27.95 7.17 -2.50
CA MET A 1 28.99 6.39 -3.20
C MET A 1 28.71 6.48 -4.69
N GLU A 2 29.68 6.88 -5.51
CA GLU A 2 29.51 6.95 -6.96
C GLU A 2 29.62 5.54 -7.58
N LYS A 3 28.62 5.12 -8.36
CA LYS A 3 28.63 3.79 -9.00
C LYS A 3 29.69 3.78 -10.10
N LYS A 4 30.72 2.96 -9.96
CA LYS A 4 31.72 2.76 -11.01
C LYS A 4 31.08 2.02 -12.18
N GLY A 5 31.27 2.56 -13.40
CA GLY A 5 30.89 1.89 -14.64
C GLY A 5 31.61 0.54 -14.82
N PHE A 6 31.20 -0.22 -15.85
CA PHE A 6 31.71 -1.58 -16.10
C PHE A 6 33.24 -1.63 -16.10
N ILE A 7 33.89 -0.78 -16.88
CA ILE A 7 35.36 -0.68 -16.99
C ILE A 7 35.99 -0.34 -15.64
N GLY A 8 35.46 0.65 -14.92
CA GLY A 8 35.98 1.07 -13.61
C GLY A 8 35.87 -0.02 -12.53
N LYS A 9 34.84 -0.87 -12.60
CA LYS A 9 34.68 -2.02 -11.69
C LYS A 9 35.69 -3.13 -11.97
N TYR A 10 35.95 -3.44 -13.23
CA TYR A 10 36.96 -4.43 -13.61
C TYR A 10 38.38 -3.93 -13.34
N TRP A 11 38.65 -2.67 -13.64
CA TRP A 11 39.92 -2.03 -13.30
C TRP A 11 40.21 -2.14 -11.80
N LEU A 12 39.26 -1.76 -10.94
CA LEU A 12 39.40 -1.87 -9.49
C LEU A 12 39.59 -3.33 -9.03
N LYS A 13 38.90 -4.29 -9.65
CA LYS A 13 39.03 -5.72 -9.34
C LYS A 13 40.47 -6.23 -9.49
N TYR A 14 41.19 -5.73 -10.48
CA TYR A 14 42.54 -6.19 -10.82
C TYR A 14 43.66 -5.31 -10.27
N THR A 15 43.41 -4.01 -10.04
CA THR A 15 44.43 -3.08 -9.51
C THR A 15 44.39 -2.93 -7.99
N ASP A 16 43.22 -3.10 -7.35
CA ASP A 16 43.07 -3.04 -5.89
C ASP A 16 41.99 -4.02 -5.41
N ARG A 17 42.42 -5.25 -5.10
CA ARG A 17 41.51 -6.32 -4.67
C ARG A 17 40.82 -6.01 -3.33
N ALA A 18 41.47 -5.26 -2.44
CA ALA A 18 40.89 -4.87 -1.14
C ALA A 18 39.82 -3.79 -1.34
N GLY A 19 40.13 -2.75 -2.13
CA GLY A 19 39.16 -1.73 -2.56
C GLY A 19 37.99 -2.32 -3.35
N TYR A 20 38.21 -3.34 -4.17
CA TYR A 20 37.12 -4.06 -4.86
C TYR A 20 36.19 -4.81 -3.90
N LYS A 21 36.74 -5.50 -2.88
CA LYS A 21 35.93 -6.15 -1.84
C LYS A 21 35.13 -5.12 -1.05
N LYS A 22 35.76 -4.01 -0.64
CA LYS A 22 35.10 -2.88 0.02
C LYS A 22 33.99 -2.30 -0.84
N TYR A 23 34.26 -2.00 -2.11
CA TYR A 23 33.26 -1.50 -3.08
C TYR A 23 32.09 -2.47 -3.26
N LYS A 24 32.33 -3.79 -3.32
CA LYS A 24 31.27 -4.80 -3.43
C LYS A 24 30.42 -4.88 -2.17
N TRP A 25 31.04 -4.77 -0.99
CA TRP A 25 30.34 -4.72 0.30
C TRP A 25 29.53 -3.42 0.44
N GLU A 26 30.11 -2.27 0.10
CA GLU A 26 29.43 -0.98 0.08
C GLU A 26 28.28 -0.94 -0.93
N LEU A 27 28.42 -1.56 -2.10
CA LEU A 27 27.35 -1.67 -3.09
C LEU A 27 26.21 -2.56 -2.59
N ALA A 28 26.53 -3.66 -1.90
CA ALA A 28 25.54 -4.56 -1.31
C ALA A 28 24.78 -3.89 -0.15
N ASN A 29 25.48 -3.07 0.64
CA ASN A 29 24.95 -2.39 1.82
C ASN A 29 24.62 -0.91 1.59
N TYR A 30 24.64 -0.44 0.34
CA TYR A 30 24.51 0.99 0.02
C TYR A 30 23.20 1.55 0.57
N LYS A 31 22.10 0.82 0.33
CA LYS A 31 20.77 1.18 0.81
C LYS A 31 20.74 1.23 2.35
N SER A 32 21.24 0.19 3.01
CA SER A 32 21.35 0.12 4.47
C SER A 32 22.18 1.28 5.06
N ASN A 33 23.25 1.68 4.38
CA ASN A 33 24.07 2.83 4.79
C ASN A 33 23.33 4.17 4.58
N GLU A 34 22.60 4.35 3.46
CA GLU A 34 21.75 5.53 3.27
C GLU A 34 20.66 5.62 4.34
N PHE A 35 20.05 4.49 4.69
CA PHE A 35 19.06 4.44 5.75
C PHE A 35 19.65 4.72 7.14
N ALA A 36 20.81 4.15 7.47
CA ALA A 36 21.52 4.45 8.71
C ALA A 36 21.92 5.93 8.79
N ASN A 37 22.40 6.50 7.69
CA ASN A 37 22.71 7.93 7.59
C ASN A 37 21.46 8.80 7.74
N PHE A 38 20.32 8.37 7.18
CA PHE A 38 19.04 9.02 7.43
C PHE A 38 18.72 8.98 8.93
N LEU A 39 18.64 7.81 9.57
CA LEU A 39 18.26 7.73 10.99
C LEU A 39 19.20 8.50 11.94
N THR A 40 20.49 8.53 11.64
CA THR A 40 21.51 9.19 12.47
C THR A 40 21.64 10.69 12.21
N ALA A 41 21.10 11.19 11.10
CA ALA A 41 21.14 12.62 10.79
C ALA A 41 20.25 13.41 11.75
N TYR A 42 20.88 14.34 12.49
CA TYR A 42 20.24 15.13 13.56
C TYR A 42 18.96 15.85 13.11
N ALA A 43 18.93 16.32 11.86
CA ALA A 43 17.81 17.07 11.27
C ALA A 43 16.60 16.21 10.89
N GLN A 44 16.67 14.88 10.95
CA GLN A 44 15.56 14.05 10.48
C GLN A 44 14.38 14.01 11.43
N LEU A 45 13.18 13.98 10.84
CA LEU A 45 11.88 13.95 11.49
C LEU A 45 11.46 12.53 11.85
N ASN A 46 12.28 11.88 12.67
CA ASN A 46 12.15 10.48 13.06
C ASN A 46 11.56 10.28 14.47
N THR A 47 10.96 11.32 15.04
CA THR A 47 10.22 11.23 16.31
C THR A 47 9.02 12.19 16.29
N PRO A 48 7.92 11.88 17.01
CA PRO A 48 6.76 12.76 17.10
C PRO A 48 7.10 14.17 17.61
N ALA A 49 8.03 14.31 18.55
CA ALA A 49 8.42 15.60 19.10
C ALA A 49 9.13 16.50 18.08
N LYS A 50 10.03 15.94 17.26
CA LYS A 50 10.70 16.68 16.17
C LYS A 50 9.71 17.10 15.10
N ILE A 51 8.83 16.17 14.70
CA ILE A 51 7.75 16.40 13.73
C ILE A 51 6.88 17.57 14.19
N LYS A 52 6.37 17.51 15.43
CA LYS A 52 5.54 18.58 16.01
C LYS A 52 6.27 19.92 16.03
N ARG A 53 7.52 19.95 16.50
CA ARG A 53 8.30 21.18 16.57
C ARG A 53 8.46 21.83 15.20
N LEU A 54 8.76 21.06 14.15
CA LEU A 54 8.90 21.60 12.80
C LEU A 54 7.54 22.10 12.27
N ALA A 55 6.48 21.33 12.47
CA ALA A 55 5.14 21.67 12.03
C ALA A 55 4.62 22.97 12.69
N ASP A 56 4.92 23.17 13.98
CA ASP A 56 4.61 24.41 14.71
C ASP A 56 5.36 25.64 14.12
N ILE A 57 6.61 25.46 13.67
CA ILE A 57 7.45 26.52 13.06
C ILE A 57 6.97 26.85 11.65
N ASN A 58 6.69 25.84 10.83
CA ASN A 58 6.32 26.00 9.43
C ASN A 58 4.83 26.30 9.23
N HIS A 59 4.01 26.15 10.28
CA HIS A 59 2.55 26.24 10.23
C HIS A 59 1.88 25.27 9.26
N GLN A 60 2.59 24.22 8.84
CA GLN A 60 2.12 23.13 7.99
C GLN A 60 3.12 21.97 8.07
N ILE A 61 2.75 20.83 7.51
CA ILE A 61 3.67 19.72 7.26
C ILE A 61 3.40 19.06 5.91
N ASN A 62 4.47 18.87 5.13
CA ASN A 62 4.42 18.36 3.76
C ASN A 62 5.03 16.96 3.70
N PHE A 63 4.24 16.01 3.21
CA PHE A 63 4.65 14.63 2.97
C PHE A 63 4.79 14.36 1.48
N ASN A 64 5.69 13.45 1.10
CA ASN A 64 5.62 12.81 -0.21
C ASN A 64 5.52 11.29 -0.13
N HIS A 65 5.01 10.67 -1.19
CA HIS A 65 5.07 9.22 -1.41
C HIS A 65 5.09 8.88 -2.92
N SER A 66 5.71 7.76 -3.31
CA SER A 66 5.82 7.35 -4.72
C SER A 66 5.49 5.89 -5.00
N GLY A 67 5.13 5.12 -3.97
CA GLY A 67 4.75 3.71 -4.13
C GLY A 67 3.45 3.49 -4.91
N ASN A 68 3.08 2.23 -5.08
CA ASN A 68 1.82 1.88 -5.72
C ASN A 68 0.63 2.39 -4.90
N ALA A 69 -0.55 2.45 -5.51
CA ALA A 69 -1.77 2.95 -4.85
C ALA A 69 -2.03 2.28 -3.48
N GLY A 70 -1.80 0.96 -3.35
CA GLY A 70 -1.95 0.27 -2.05
C GLY A 70 -0.97 0.75 -0.99
N ASP A 71 0.29 0.99 -1.36
CA ASP A 71 1.32 1.49 -0.44
C ASP A 71 0.93 2.89 0.07
N ILE A 72 0.35 3.73 -0.80
CA ILE A 72 -0.17 5.06 -0.43
C ILE A 72 -1.30 4.93 0.60
N ILE A 73 -2.28 4.04 0.38
CA ILE A 73 -3.37 3.80 1.35
C ILE A 73 -2.84 3.29 2.69
N TYR A 74 -1.80 2.45 2.70
CA TYR A 74 -1.17 1.97 3.92
C TYR A 74 -0.26 3.00 4.62
N ALA A 75 0.12 4.09 3.94
CA ALA A 75 0.82 5.22 4.57
C ALA A 75 -0.14 6.16 5.33
N LEU A 76 -1.41 6.23 4.90
CA LEU A 76 -2.44 7.10 5.49
C LEU A 76 -2.64 6.99 7.01
N PRO A 77 -2.64 5.82 7.67
CA PRO A 77 -2.82 5.78 9.12
C PRO A 77 -1.66 6.45 9.87
N THR A 78 -0.44 6.43 9.33
CA THR A 78 0.69 7.19 9.90
C THR A 78 0.48 8.69 9.69
N ILE A 79 0.08 9.11 8.49
CA ILE A 79 -0.22 10.53 8.18
C ILE A 79 -1.35 11.06 9.08
N LYS A 80 -2.46 10.32 9.20
CA LYS A 80 -3.57 10.65 10.09
C LYS A 80 -3.10 10.87 11.52
N LYS A 81 -2.25 9.97 12.04
CA LYS A 81 -1.74 10.09 13.40
C LYS A 81 -0.83 11.32 13.58
N ILE A 82 -0.06 11.68 12.55
CA ILE A 82 0.73 12.91 12.57
C ILE A 82 -0.19 14.13 12.56
N ALA A 83 -1.19 14.18 11.69
CA ALA A 83 -2.14 15.28 11.61
C ALA A 83 -2.84 15.54 12.97
N GLU A 84 -3.28 14.47 13.66
CA GLU A 84 -3.84 14.53 15.02
C GLU A 84 -2.84 15.10 16.06
N THR A 85 -1.55 14.96 15.83
CA THR A 85 -0.48 15.38 16.76
C THR A 85 -0.06 16.84 16.54
N VAL A 86 0.00 17.28 15.28
CA VAL A 86 0.57 18.59 14.93
C VAL A 86 -0.46 19.72 14.85
N ASN A 87 -1.73 19.41 14.61
CA ASN A 87 -2.82 20.39 14.53
C ASN A 87 -2.53 21.60 13.59
N VAL A 88 -1.80 21.33 12.51
CA VAL A 88 -1.55 22.27 11.40
C VAL A 88 -1.93 21.59 10.08
N PRO A 89 -2.13 22.35 8.99
CA PRO A 89 -2.33 21.79 7.65
C PRO A 89 -1.34 20.66 7.33
N THR A 90 -1.88 19.50 6.95
CA THR A 90 -1.13 18.31 6.58
C THR A 90 -1.32 18.05 5.09
N ASN A 91 -0.25 18.13 4.31
CA ASN A 91 -0.30 18.07 2.85
C ASN A 91 0.40 16.81 2.33
N LEU A 92 -0.19 16.13 1.35
CA LEU A 92 0.35 14.91 0.75
C LEU A 92 0.58 15.08 -0.74
N TYR A 93 1.84 14.97 -1.16
CA TYR A 93 2.26 15.07 -2.55
C TYR A 93 2.71 13.72 -3.12
N LEU A 94 2.24 13.36 -4.31
CA LEU A 94 2.64 12.12 -4.98
C LEU A 94 3.73 12.37 -6.00
N ARG A 95 4.79 11.55 -5.97
CA ARG A 95 5.87 11.59 -6.95
C ARG A 95 5.61 10.57 -8.07
N PRO A 96 5.26 10.99 -9.29
CA PRO A 96 5.03 10.06 -10.39
C PRO A 96 6.36 9.49 -10.91
N ASN A 97 6.25 8.44 -11.72
CA ASN A 97 7.30 7.92 -12.58
C ASN A 97 8.56 7.41 -11.88
N GLN A 98 8.47 7.09 -10.59
CA GLN A 98 9.55 6.40 -9.91
C GLN A 98 9.70 4.98 -10.46
N PRO A 99 10.94 4.54 -10.82
CA PRO A 99 11.17 3.24 -11.44
C PRO A 99 10.67 2.09 -10.58
N LEU A 100 9.93 1.18 -11.20
CA LEU A 100 9.48 -0.04 -10.56
C LEU A 100 10.55 -1.13 -10.73
N MET A 101 11.16 -1.54 -9.62
CA MET A 101 12.13 -2.65 -9.63
C MET A 101 11.40 -3.99 -9.60
N ILE A 102 11.05 -4.53 -10.77
CA ILE A 102 10.49 -5.89 -10.91
C ILE A 102 11.53 -6.81 -11.58
N ALA A 103 11.51 -8.09 -11.23
CA ALA A 103 12.22 -9.13 -11.96
C ALA A 103 11.77 -9.15 -13.43
N ALA A 104 12.70 -9.34 -14.37
CA ALA A 104 12.46 -9.11 -15.80
C ALA A 104 11.29 -9.91 -16.44
N ASP A 105 10.73 -10.88 -15.72
CA ASP A 105 9.69 -11.82 -16.14
C ASP A 105 8.26 -11.48 -15.67
N LYS A 106 8.08 -10.45 -14.83
CA LYS A 106 6.74 -10.09 -14.29
C LYS A 106 6.22 -8.78 -14.89
N THR A 107 5.01 -8.81 -15.45
CA THR A 107 4.29 -7.62 -15.92
C THR A 107 3.58 -6.91 -14.77
N HIS A 108 3.62 -5.58 -14.77
CA HIS A 108 2.83 -4.75 -13.85
C HIS A 108 1.77 -3.99 -14.64
N PRO A 109 0.53 -3.80 -14.12
CA PRO A 109 -0.51 -3.05 -14.81
C PRO A 109 -0.11 -1.62 -15.20
N LEU A 110 0.89 -1.04 -14.52
CA LEU A 110 1.41 0.31 -14.79
C LEU A 110 2.72 0.31 -15.60
N GLY A 111 3.17 -0.83 -16.13
CA GLY A 111 4.44 -0.95 -16.85
C GLY A 111 5.65 -0.82 -15.93
N ASN A 112 6.56 0.11 -16.24
CA ASN A 112 7.88 0.23 -15.58
C ASN A 112 7.93 1.24 -14.42
N VAL A 113 6.78 1.77 -13.99
CA VAL A 113 6.70 2.79 -12.91
C VAL A 113 5.74 2.35 -11.81
N MET A 114 6.02 2.77 -10.57
CA MET A 114 5.18 2.46 -9.40
C MET A 114 3.86 3.25 -9.42
N LEU A 115 3.89 4.46 -9.95
CA LEU A 115 2.76 5.38 -9.97
C LEU A 115 2.84 6.27 -11.22
N ASN A 116 1.77 6.29 -12.02
CA ASN A 116 1.65 7.16 -13.19
C ASN A 116 0.55 8.21 -12.98
N GLU A 117 0.48 9.19 -13.87
CA GLU A 117 -0.49 10.29 -13.79
C GLU A 117 -1.95 9.81 -13.79
N LYS A 118 -2.26 8.75 -14.55
CA LYS A 118 -3.61 8.15 -14.56
C LYS A 118 -4.01 7.67 -13.16
N MET A 119 -3.10 6.99 -12.45
CA MET A 119 -3.36 6.49 -11.10
C MET A 119 -3.47 7.62 -10.08
N ILE A 120 -2.64 8.66 -10.20
CA ILE A 120 -2.74 9.88 -9.38
C ILE A 120 -4.13 10.51 -9.55
N LYS A 121 -4.61 10.64 -10.79
CA LYS A 121 -5.95 11.16 -11.09
C LYS A 121 -7.07 10.28 -10.53
N MET A 122 -6.92 8.96 -10.54
CA MET A 122 -7.91 8.05 -9.93
C MET A 122 -7.89 8.11 -8.39
N LEU A 123 -6.74 8.39 -7.76
CA LEU A 123 -6.59 8.53 -6.30
C LEU A 123 -7.11 9.87 -5.78
N GLU A 124 -7.01 10.92 -6.59
CA GLU A 124 -7.31 12.29 -6.19
C GLU A 124 -8.65 12.46 -5.45
N PRO A 125 -9.80 11.96 -5.95
CA PRO A 125 -11.07 12.16 -5.24
C PRO A 125 -11.11 11.46 -3.87
N LEU A 126 -10.44 10.31 -3.73
CA LEU A 126 -10.39 9.58 -2.48
C LEU A 126 -9.49 10.30 -1.46
N LEU A 127 -8.31 10.74 -1.87
CA LEU A 127 -7.36 11.39 -0.96
C LEU A 127 -7.84 12.78 -0.54
N SER A 128 -8.39 13.56 -1.46
CA SER A 128 -8.92 14.91 -1.17
C SER A 128 -10.18 14.90 -0.29
N SER A 129 -10.87 13.76 -0.15
CA SER A 129 -12.04 13.65 0.73
C SER A 129 -11.68 13.30 2.19
N GLN A 130 -10.41 13.03 2.49
CA GLN A 130 -10.00 12.63 3.83
C GLN A 130 -9.86 13.86 4.75
N PRO A 131 -10.52 13.89 5.92
CA PRO A 131 -10.61 15.09 6.76
C PRO A 131 -9.27 15.52 7.38
N TYR A 132 -8.28 14.63 7.39
CA TYR A 132 -6.95 14.88 7.94
C TYR A 132 -5.92 15.26 6.86
N ILE A 133 -6.33 15.37 5.59
CA ILE A 133 -5.49 15.85 4.48
C ILE A 133 -6.01 17.23 4.07
N HIS A 134 -5.17 18.25 4.23
CA HIS A 134 -5.51 19.62 3.85
C HIS A 134 -5.34 19.85 2.35
N GLN A 135 -4.19 19.45 1.80
CA GLN A 135 -3.89 19.53 0.38
C GLN A 135 -3.34 18.21 -0.13
N TYR A 136 -3.76 17.88 -1.35
CA TYR A 136 -3.24 16.78 -2.14
C TYR A 136 -2.77 17.28 -3.50
N GLY A 137 -1.73 16.68 -4.07
CA GLY A 137 -1.31 16.98 -5.43
C GLY A 137 -0.14 16.14 -5.94
N THR A 138 0.24 16.38 -7.19
CA THR A 138 1.49 15.87 -7.77
C THR A 138 2.65 16.74 -7.28
N LEU A 139 3.74 16.13 -6.80
CA LEU A 139 4.93 16.89 -6.40
C LEU A 139 5.56 17.57 -7.63
N THR A 140 5.73 18.89 -7.54
CA THR A 140 6.40 19.71 -8.55
C THR A 140 7.61 20.41 -7.96
N ASN A 141 7.37 21.41 -7.11
CA ASN A 141 8.38 22.28 -6.50
C ASN A 141 8.16 22.46 -4.99
N GLU A 142 7.18 21.75 -4.41
CA GLU A 142 6.86 21.84 -3.00
C GLU A 142 8.03 21.34 -2.15
N SER A 143 8.32 22.06 -1.07
CA SER A 143 9.31 21.62 -0.08
C SER A 143 8.72 20.49 0.75
N ILE A 144 9.40 19.35 0.79
CA ILE A 144 8.96 18.17 1.54
C ILE A 144 9.69 18.09 2.87
N ASP A 145 8.91 17.96 3.95
CA ASP A 145 9.43 17.75 5.30
C ASP A 145 9.70 16.25 5.55
N ILE A 146 8.80 15.38 5.12
CA ILE A 146 8.90 13.92 5.34
C ILE A 146 8.69 13.16 4.03
N ASP A 147 9.76 12.53 3.55
CA ASP A 147 9.69 11.55 2.45
C ASP A 147 9.29 10.18 3.00
N LEU A 148 8.04 9.77 2.74
CA LEU A 148 7.52 8.51 3.24
C LEU A 148 8.09 7.30 2.50
N ASP A 149 8.82 7.46 1.38
CA ASP A 149 9.43 6.34 0.68
C ASP A 149 10.72 5.82 1.36
N TYR A 150 11.21 6.47 2.43
CA TYR A 150 12.45 6.07 3.11
C TYR A 150 12.43 4.65 3.68
N PHE A 151 11.27 4.03 3.92
CA PHE A 151 11.19 2.60 4.28
C PHE A 151 11.79 1.68 3.19
N ARG A 152 11.89 2.16 1.94
CA ARG A 152 12.49 1.43 0.82
C ARG A 152 14.01 1.45 0.79
N ALA A 153 14.65 2.20 1.68
CA ALA A 153 16.10 2.25 1.81
C ALA A 153 16.70 1.01 2.52
N GLY A 154 15.93 -0.06 2.74
CA GLY A 154 16.49 -1.41 2.84
C GLY A 154 16.77 -1.96 4.25
N LEU A 155 16.29 -1.32 5.32
CA LEU A 155 16.23 -1.95 6.65
C LEU A 155 14.83 -2.41 7.05
N VAL A 156 13.78 -1.79 6.53
CA VAL A 156 12.40 -2.23 6.79
C VAL A 156 12.13 -3.48 5.93
N PRO A 157 11.83 -4.65 6.54
CA PRO A 157 11.45 -5.82 5.78
C PRO A 157 10.08 -5.59 5.14
N GLN A 158 10.04 -5.66 3.81
CA GLN A 158 8.83 -5.38 3.02
C GLN A 158 8.07 -6.65 2.61
N ASP A 159 8.63 -7.83 2.88
CA ASP A 159 8.06 -9.15 2.58
C ASP A 159 7.30 -9.77 3.76
N LYS A 160 7.47 -9.23 4.98
CA LYS A 160 6.85 -9.71 6.21
C LYS A 160 6.45 -8.58 7.15
N GLY A 161 5.62 -8.90 8.14
CA GLY A 161 5.12 -7.94 9.13
C GLY A 161 3.83 -7.27 8.66
N ASN A 162 3.63 -6.00 8.99
CA ASN A 162 2.45 -5.25 8.55
C ASN A 162 2.89 -3.99 7.78
N ILE A 163 2.50 -3.92 6.50
CA ILE A 163 2.75 -2.82 5.59
C ILE A 163 2.28 -1.46 6.13
N ALA A 164 1.20 -1.45 6.93
CA ALA A 164 0.68 -0.23 7.55
C ALA A 164 1.64 0.38 8.60
N HIS A 165 2.67 -0.36 9.04
CA HIS A 165 3.73 0.13 9.92
C HIS A 165 4.98 0.64 9.19
N TRP A 166 5.11 0.47 7.88
CA TRP A 166 6.37 0.81 7.20
C TRP A 166 6.76 2.28 7.38
N CYS A 167 5.82 3.20 7.23
CA CYS A 167 6.04 4.63 7.47
C CYS A 167 6.27 4.95 8.96
N ALA A 168 5.64 4.19 9.87
CA ALA A 168 5.82 4.33 11.31
C ALA A 168 7.26 4.06 11.75
N TYR A 169 7.91 3.04 11.15
CA TYR A 169 9.31 2.74 11.42
C TYR A 169 10.27 3.86 11.03
N ILE A 170 9.87 4.75 10.12
CA ILE A 170 10.67 5.90 9.68
C ILE A 170 10.44 7.12 10.57
N THR A 171 9.18 7.39 10.91
CA THR A 171 8.76 8.60 11.61
C THR A 171 8.80 8.46 13.13
N GLY A 172 8.86 7.23 13.65
CA GLY A 172 8.68 6.94 15.08
C GLY A 172 7.25 7.18 15.57
N VAL A 173 6.29 7.35 14.65
CA VAL A 173 4.88 7.60 14.96
C VAL A 173 4.12 6.28 14.88
N ASN A 174 3.51 5.85 15.98
CA ASN A 174 2.73 4.61 16.01
C ASN A 174 1.28 4.87 15.59
N PRO A 175 0.83 4.38 14.42
CA PRO A 175 -0.53 4.56 13.94
C PRO A 175 -1.54 3.70 14.73
N VAL A 176 -2.80 4.14 14.75
CA VAL A 176 -3.92 3.37 15.31
C VAL A 176 -4.52 2.50 14.21
N LEU A 177 -4.04 1.26 14.09
CA LEU A 177 -4.40 0.40 12.95
C LEU A 177 -5.75 -0.32 13.09
N TRP A 178 -6.27 -0.50 14.31
CA TRP A 178 -7.56 -1.16 14.52
C TRP A 178 -8.77 -0.24 14.24
N GLN A 179 -8.54 1.03 13.91
CA GLN A 179 -9.59 2.00 13.57
C GLN A 179 -9.54 2.38 12.09
N LYS A 180 -10.62 2.97 11.59
CA LYS A 180 -10.69 3.48 10.22
C LYS A 180 -9.66 4.58 9.99
N TRP A 181 -8.97 4.51 8.87
CA TRP A 181 -8.14 5.60 8.35
C TRP A 181 -8.62 6.11 6.99
N LEU A 182 -9.68 5.54 6.43
CA LEU A 182 -10.46 6.18 5.36
C LEU A 182 -11.87 6.51 5.84
N THR A 183 -12.37 7.65 5.40
CA THR A 183 -13.74 8.11 5.59
C THR A 183 -14.37 8.36 4.22
N VAL A 184 -15.49 7.69 3.94
CA VAL A 184 -16.30 7.86 2.73
C VAL A 184 -17.77 7.62 3.08
N THR A 185 -18.68 8.20 2.30
CA THR A 185 -20.11 7.88 2.36
C THR A 185 -20.34 6.53 1.65
N PRO A 186 -20.92 5.52 2.30
CA PRO A 186 -21.15 4.22 1.66
C PRO A 186 -22.20 4.28 0.56
N ASP A 187 -21.99 3.52 -0.51
CA ASP A 187 -23.03 3.25 -1.52
C ASP A 187 -23.90 2.08 -1.07
N LEU A 188 -25.06 2.40 -0.48
CA LEU A 188 -25.96 1.41 0.11
C LEU A 188 -26.69 0.53 -0.91
N SER A 189 -26.52 0.75 -2.22
CA SER A 189 -27.01 -0.19 -3.23
C SER A 189 -26.29 -1.56 -3.15
N PHE A 190 -25.09 -1.59 -2.57
CA PHE A 190 -24.27 -2.79 -2.37
C PHE A 190 -24.45 -3.48 -1.01
N LYS A 191 -25.36 -3.02 -0.15
CA LYS A 191 -25.50 -3.50 1.26
C LYS A 191 -25.64 -5.02 1.43
N ASP A 192 -26.23 -5.68 0.43
CA ASP A 192 -26.48 -7.12 0.43
C ASP A 192 -25.51 -7.87 -0.48
N ASP A 193 -24.56 -7.17 -1.11
CA ASP A 193 -23.61 -7.73 -2.07
C ASP A 193 -22.28 -8.10 -1.41
N VAL A 194 -21.73 -9.25 -1.80
CA VAL A 194 -20.34 -9.61 -1.49
C VAL A 194 -19.44 -9.06 -2.59
N VAL A 195 -18.53 -8.17 -2.21
CA VAL A 195 -17.60 -7.54 -3.15
C VAL A 195 -16.28 -8.28 -3.14
N ILE A 196 -15.81 -8.69 -4.32
CA ILE A 196 -14.64 -9.53 -4.51
C ILE A 196 -13.62 -8.78 -5.38
N ALA A 197 -12.34 -8.81 -4.98
CA ALA A 197 -11.23 -8.43 -5.83
C ALA A 197 -10.10 -9.44 -5.70
N ARG A 198 -9.58 -9.95 -6.83
CA ARG A 198 -8.49 -10.93 -6.79
C ARG A 198 -7.47 -10.65 -7.88
N SER A 199 -6.39 -9.99 -7.48
CA SER A 199 -5.33 -9.61 -8.41
C SER A 199 -4.50 -10.79 -8.88
N GLU A 200 -3.78 -10.63 -9.99
CA GLU A 200 -2.88 -11.66 -10.55
C GLU A 200 -1.65 -11.95 -9.65
N ARG A 201 -1.27 -10.98 -8.79
CA ARG A 201 -0.15 -11.10 -7.84
C ARG A 201 -0.63 -11.55 -6.48
N TYR A 202 0.28 -12.07 -5.65
CA TYR A 202 0.01 -12.42 -4.25
C TYR A 202 -1.19 -13.36 -4.09
N ARG A 203 -1.32 -14.34 -4.98
CA ARG A 203 -2.31 -15.40 -4.89
C ARG A 203 -1.77 -16.54 -4.05
N ASN A 204 -2.65 -17.17 -3.29
CA ASN A 204 -2.36 -18.44 -2.66
C ASN A 204 -2.72 -19.57 -3.63
N ILE A 205 -1.71 -20.34 -4.05
CA ILE A 205 -1.87 -21.41 -5.04
C ILE A 205 -2.77 -22.56 -4.56
N PHE A 206 -3.01 -22.67 -3.25
CA PHE A 206 -3.88 -23.68 -2.66
C PHE A 206 -5.35 -23.24 -2.54
N ILE A 207 -5.68 -22.01 -2.92
CA ILE A 207 -7.01 -21.43 -2.72
C ILE A 207 -7.82 -21.36 -4.01
N ASN A 208 -9.06 -21.80 -3.91
CA ASN A 208 -10.03 -21.91 -4.98
C ASN A 208 -11.32 -21.14 -4.64
N TYR A 209 -11.77 -20.29 -5.55
CA TYR A 209 -12.97 -19.46 -5.39
C TYR A 209 -14.23 -20.12 -5.97
N LYS A 210 -14.13 -21.31 -6.60
CA LYS A 210 -15.26 -21.99 -7.26
C LYS A 210 -16.44 -22.28 -6.34
N PHE A 211 -16.23 -22.50 -5.04
CA PHE A 211 -17.33 -22.75 -4.10
C PHE A 211 -18.26 -21.53 -3.97
N LEU A 212 -17.76 -20.32 -4.27
CA LEU A 212 -18.55 -19.10 -4.26
C LEU A 212 -19.66 -19.14 -5.31
N LYS A 213 -19.60 -20.03 -6.31
CA LYS A 213 -20.69 -20.20 -7.28
C LYS A 213 -22.04 -20.58 -6.63
N ASN A 214 -22.01 -21.03 -5.38
CA ASN A 214 -23.21 -21.40 -4.61
C ASN A 214 -23.82 -20.22 -3.84
N TYR A 215 -23.24 -19.02 -3.96
CA TYR A 215 -23.71 -17.80 -3.31
C TYR A 215 -24.23 -16.81 -4.35
N GLU A 216 -25.24 -16.03 -3.97
CA GLU A 216 -25.82 -14.99 -4.81
C GLU A 216 -25.22 -13.62 -4.47
N ARG A 217 -25.51 -12.63 -5.32
CA ARG A 217 -25.14 -11.22 -5.10
C ARG A 217 -23.63 -10.97 -5.01
N LEU A 218 -22.90 -11.57 -5.95
CA LEU A 218 -21.45 -11.47 -6.04
C LEU A 218 -21.06 -10.39 -7.03
N LYS A 219 -20.31 -9.40 -6.57
CA LYS A 219 -19.78 -8.30 -7.38
C LYS A 219 -18.27 -8.38 -7.44
N PHE A 220 -17.70 -8.15 -8.61
CA PHE A 220 -16.26 -8.05 -8.80
C PHE A 220 -15.84 -6.60 -9.00
N ILE A 221 -14.77 -6.17 -8.34
CA ILE A 221 -14.07 -4.91 -8.63
C ILE A 221 -12.61 -5.20 -8.96
N GLY A 222 -12.09 -4.53 -9.99
CA GLY A 222 -10.75 -4.77 -10.51
C GLY A 222 -10.66 -4.49 -12.00
N VAL A 223 -9.54 -4.88 -12.61
CA VAL A 223 -9.35 -4.71 -14.06
C VAL A 223 -10.01 -5.84 -14.85
N GLU A 224 -10.18 -5.64 -16.16
CA GLU A 224 -10.87 -6.60 -17.03
C GLU A 224 -10.20 -7.99 -17.06
N SER A 225 -8.86 -8.05 -17.02
CA SER A 225 -8.14 -9.34 -17.03
C SER A 225 -8.46 -10.16 -15.78
N GLU A 226 -8.46 -9.52 -14.61
CA GLU A 226 -8.78 -10.14 -13.33
C GLU A 226 -10.26 -10.56 -13.27
N TYR A 227 -11.17 -9.75 -13.83
CA TYR A 227 -12.59 -10.11 -13.97
C TYR A 227 -12.78 -11.35 -14.85
N LYS A 228 -12.16 -11.36 -16.04
CA LYS A 228 -12.19 -12.52 -16.95
C LYS A 228 -11.63 -13.78 -16.28
N ASP A 229 -10.64 -13.63 -15.42
CA ASP A 229 -10.05 -14.76 -14.70
C ASP A 229 -10.96 -15.31 -13.60
N ILE A 230 -11.51 -14.45 -12.72
CA ILE A 230 -12.38 -14.90 -11.63
C ILE A 230 -13.70 -15.49 -12.17
N ARG A 231 -14.21 -14.98 -13.29
CA ARG A 231 -15.44 -15.46 -13.92
C ARG A 231 -15.34 -16.92 -14.38
N LYS A 232 -14.15 -17.44 -14.63
CA LYS A 232 -13.93 -18.89 -14.91
C LYS A 232 -14.27 -19.76 -13.71
N GLN A 233 -14.17 -19.22 -12.49
CA GLN A 233 -14.49 -19.92 -11.24
C GLN A 233 -15.91 -19.61 -10.76
N ILE A 234 -16.39 -18.39 -11.00
CA ILE A 234 -17.71 -17.90 -10.59
C ILE A 234 -18.43 -17.31 -11.82
N PRO A 235 -19.12 -18.14 -12.64
CA PRO A 235 -19.64 -17.68 -13.94
C PRO A 235 -20.66 -16.54 -13.89
N HIS A 236 -21.41 -16.43 -12.78
CA HIS A 236 -22.46 -15.43 -12.57
C HIS A 236 -22.01 -14.18 -11.81
N ILE A 237 -20.72 -14.04 -11.49
CA ILE A 237 -20.21 -12.82 -10.85
C ILE A 237 -20.37 -11.62 -11.79
N GLU A 238 -20.85 -10.49 -11.26
CA GLU A 238 -21.06 -9.27 -12.04
C GLU A 238 -19.89 -8.29 -11.87
N TRP A 239 -19.41 -7.69 -12.95
CA TRP A 239 -18.34 -6.70 -12.88
C TRP A 239 -18.89 -5.30 -12.57
N VAL A 240 -18.37 -4.70 -11.50
CA VAL A 240 -18.59 -3.29 -11.16
C VAL A 240 -17.41 -2.48 -11.67
N GLN A 241 -17.66 -1.65 -12.67
CA GLN A 241 -16.67 -0.73 -13.22
C GLN A 241 -16.77 0.61 -12.49
N VAL A 242 -15.65 1.07 -11.95
CA VAL A 242 -15.55 2.32 -11.22
C VAL A 242 -14.84 3.39 -12.04
N THR A 243 -15.23 4.66 -11.89
CA THR A 243 -14.63 5.81 -12.56
C THR A 243 -13.36 6.30 -11.88
N ASP A 244 -13.30 6.17 -10.56
CA ASP A 244 -12.18 6.57 -9.69
C ASP A 244 -12.16 5.73 -8.40
N PHE A 245 -11.16 5.96 -7.55
CA PHE A 245 -11.00 5.20 -6.32
C PHE A 245 -11.87 5.69 -5.16
N LEU A 246 -12.49 6.87 -5.25
CA LEU A 246 -13.52 7.26 -4.30
C LEU A 246 -14.74 6.38 -4.52
N GLN A 247 -15.21 6.23 -5.77
CA GLN A 247 -16.31 5.32 -6.08
C GLN A 247 -16.00 3.88 -5.66
N MET A 248 -14.78 3.39 -5.89
CA MET A 248 -14.34 2.08 -5.39
C MET A 248 -14.48 1.96 -3.87
N ALA A 249 -14.05 2.98 -3.13
CA ALA A 249 -14.16 3.00 -1.68
C ALA A 249 -15.61 3.08 -1.20
N GLN A 250 -16.50 3.79 -1.91
CA GLN A 250 -17.93 3.86 -1.59
C GLN A 250 -18.63 2.51 -1.78
N VAL A 251 -18.31 1.79 -2.88
CA VAL A 251 -18.78 0.41 -3.14
C VAL A 251 -18.32 -0.53 -2.02
N ILE A 252 -17.02 -0.50 -1.68
CA ILE A 252 -16.48 -1.33 -0.60
C ILE A 252 -17.11 -0.97 0.75
N ALA A 253 -17.23 0.32 1.07
CA ALA A 253 -17.85 0.79 2.32
C ALA A 253 -19.31 0.38 2.47
N GLY A 254 -20.02 0.25 1.35
CA GLY A 254 -21.43 -0.12 1.31
C GLY A 254 -21.69 -1.62 1.18
N CYS A 255 -20.67 -2.47 1.00
CA CYS A 255 -20.88 -3.91 0.78
C CYS A 255 -21.25 -4.69 2.04
N LYS A 256 -21.79 -5.90 1.87
CA LYS A 256 -22.06 -6.82 2.99
C LYS A 256 -20.76 -7.26 3.66
N PHE A 257 -19.81 -7.73 2.85
CA PHE A 257 -18.42 -7.96 3.23
C PHE A 257 -17.54 -8.06 1.98
N PHE A 258 -16.24 -7.85 2.18
CA PHE A 258 -15.24 -7.84 1.13
C PHE A 258 -14.40 -9.12 1.14
N ILE A 259 -14.02 -9.62 -0.03
CA ILE A 259 -13.04 -10.71 -0.18
C ILE A 259 -11.95 -10.25 -1.13
N GLY A 260 -10.68 -10.40 -0.74
CA GLY A 260 -9.62 -10.27 -1.71
C GLY A 260 -8.25 -10.71 -1.24
N ASN A 261 -7.30 -10.72 -2.16
CA ASN A 261 -5.90 -10.94 -1.85
C ASN A 261 -5.15 -9.61 -1.65
N GLN A 262 -3.85 -9.66 -1.36
CA GLN A 262 -2.98 -8.51 -1.07
C GLN A 262 -2.85 -7.54 -2.27
N SER A 263 -3.91 -6.78 -2.50
CA SER A 263 -4.15 -5.94 -3.66
C SER A 263 -4.60 -4.56 -3.22
N PHE A 264 -4.63 -3.62 -4.17
CA PHE A 264 -5.09 -2.27 -3.88
C PHE A 264 -6.54 -2.22 -3.34
N PRO A 265 -7.54 -2.92 -3.91
CA PRO A 265 -8.87 -2.96 -3.33
C PRO A 265 -8.90 -3.46 -1.87
N PHE A 266 -8.07 -4.45 -1.52
CA PHE A 266 -7.99 -4.91 -0.14
C PHE A 266 -7.43 -3.83 0.80
N SER A 267 -6.47 -3.01 0.36
CA SER A 267 -5.98 -1.88 1.17
C SER A 267 -7.09 -0.87 1.53
N ILE A 268 -8.06 -0.67 0.63
CA ILE A 268 -9.23 0.18 0.90
C ILE A 268 -10.17 -0.50 1.89
N ALA A 269 -10.48 -1.79 1.70
CA ALA A 269 -11.32 -2.54 2.65
C ALA A 269 -10.73 -2.53 4.06
N GLU A 270 -9.41 -2.73 4.16
CA GLU A 270 -8.65 -2.64 5.41
C GLU A 270 -8.74 -1.24 6.02
N ALA A 271 -8.57 -0.20 5.22
CA ALA A 271 -8.65 1.18 5.68
C ALA A 271 -10.02 1.61 6.20
N LEU A 272 -11.08 1.06 5.61
CA LEU A 272 -12.48 1.31 5.96
C LEU A 272 -12.99 0.45 7.10
N LYS A 273 -12.25 -0.61 7.47
CA LYS A 273 -12.66 -1.60 8.49
C LYS A 273 -14.04 -2.21 8.23
N VAL A 274 -14.36 -2.43 6.96
CA VAL A 274 -15.54 -3.24 6.61
C VAL A 274 -15.28 -4.70 7.01
N PRO A 275 -16.32 -5.53 7.18
CA PRO A 275 -16.12 -6.98 7.24
C PRO A 275 -15.35 -7.44 6.00
N ARG A 276 -14.21 -8.08 6.19
CA ARG A 276 -13.28 -8.36 5.09
C ARG A 276 -12.44 -9.61 5.35
N ILE A 277 -12.22 -10.38 4.28
CA ILE A 277 -11.44 -11.60 4.29
C ILE A 277 -10.23 -11.45 3.36
N LEU A 278 -9.03 -11.66 3.90
CA LEU A 278 -7.76 -11.66 3.17
C LEU A 278 -7.33 -13.06 2.76
N GLU A 279 -7.19 -13.29 1.45
CA GLU A 279 -6.37 -14.37 0.92
C GLU A 279 -4.89 -14.00 1.06
N VAL A 280 -4.17 -14.70 1.96
CA VAL A 280 -2.76 -14.42 2.25
C VAL A 280 -1.86 -15.18 1.28
N SER A 281 -0.91 -14.46 0.66
CA SER A 281 0.18 -15.05 -0.13
C SER A 281 1.18 -15.77 0.77
N LEU A 282 1.60 -16.96 0.37
CA LEU A 282 2.63 -17.71 1.08
C LEU A 282 4.05 -17.12 0.92
N GLU A 283 4.27 -16.33 -0.13
CA GLU A 283 5.58 -15.73 -0.41
C GLU A 283 5.80 -14.42 0.36
N VAL A 284 4.73 -13.67 0.60
CA VAL A 284 4.79 -12.32 1.14
C VAL A 284 3.64 -12.17 2.14
N ILE A 285 3.95 -12.26 3.44
CA ILE A 285 2.97 -12.19 4.53
C ILE A 285 3.13 -10.83 5.21
N ASN A 286 2.84 -9.77 4.46
CA ASN A 286 3.08 -8.38 4.87
C ASN A 286 1.81 -7.54 5.04
N VAL A 287 0.62 -8.13 4.83
CA VAL A 287 -0.66 -7.47 5.10
C VAL A 287 -1.34 -8.26 6.21
N ILE A 288 -1.64 -7.59 7.31
CA ILE A 288 -2.30 -8.17 8.47
C ILE A 288 -3.57 -7.34 8.71
N PRO A 289 -4.77 -7.94 8.57
CA PRO A 289 -6.00 -7.24 8.87
C PRO A 289 -6.10 -6.88 10.36
N GLU A 290 -6.40 -5.62 10.66
CA GLU A 290 -6.42 -5.10 12.03
C GLU A 290 -7.83 -4.64 12.45
N GLY A 291 -8.17 -4.86 13.72
CA GLY A 291 -9.46 -4.48 14.29
C GLY A 291 -10.61 -5.44 13.94
N GLU A 292 -11.82 -5.02 14.28
CA GLU A 292 -13.00 -5.87 14.17
C GLU A 292 -13.31 -6.28 12.73
N ASN A 293 -13.88 -7.48 12.58
CA ASN A 293 -14.32 -8.05 11.31
C ASN A 293 -13.23 -8.13 10.22
N GLY A 294 -11.95 -8.10 10.61
CA GLY A 294 -10.82 -8.42 9.75
C GLY A 294 -10.44 -9.88 9.92
N TYR A 295 -10.45 -10.64 8.84
CA TYR A 295 -10.08 -12.06 8.82
C TYR A 295 -9.03 -12.31 7.75
N ASP A 296 -8.15 -13.26 7.98
CA ASP A 296 -7.22 -13.77 6.99
C ASP A 296 -7.17 -15.30 7.00
N PHE A 297 -6.70 -15.90 5.90
CA PHE A 297 -6.62 -17.35 5.80
C PHE A 297 -5.50 -17.82 4.87
N LEU A 298 -5.06 -19.05 5.11
CA LEU A 298 -4.09 -19.79 4.29
C LEU A 298 -4.66 -21.08 3.68
N PHE A 299 -5.74 -21.61 4.25
CA PHE A 299 -6.32 -22.91 3.89
C PHE A 299 -7.76 -22.77 3.39
N GLN A 300 -8.15 -23.64 2.47
CA GLN A 300 -9.46 -23.61 1.81
C GLN A 300 -10.61 -23.72 2.81
N ASP A 301 -10.55 -24.67 3.75
CA ASP A 301 -11.64 -24.88 4.71
C ASP A 301 -11.90 -23.65 5.58
N HIS A 302 -10.85 -22.90 5.93
CA HIS A 302 -10.97 -21.64 6.67
C HIS A 302 -11.68 -20.58 5.82
N PHE A 303 -11.33 -20.48 4.54
CA PHE A 303 -11.98 -19.56 3.61
C PHE A 303 -13.48 -19.84 3.49
N GLU A 304 -13.84 -21.10 3.25
CA GLU A 304 -15.24 -21.50 3.09
C GLU A 304 -16.05 -21.27 4.38
N SER A 305 -15.45 -21.58 5.53
CA SER A 305 -16.05 -21.34 6.84
C SER A 305 -16.32 -19.84 7.08
N LEU A 306 -15.33 -18.98 6.83
CA LEU A 306 -15.47 -17.53 7.02
C LEU A 306 -16.54 -16.94 6.10
N VAL A 307 -16.57 -17.35 4.83
CA VAL A 307 -17.61 -16.90 3.89
C VAL A 307 -18.99 -17.33 4.36
N LYS A 308 -19.15 -18.59 4.78
CA LYS A 308 -20.43 -19.09 5.29
C LYS A 308 -20.91 -18.30 6.51
N GLU A 309 -20.01 -18.00 7.44
CA GLU A 309 -20.33 -17.22 8.64
C GLU A 309 -20.78 -15.80 8.28
N LEU A 310 -20.00 -15.06 7.49
CA LEU A 310 -20.31 -13.68 7.12
C LEU A 310 -21.53 -13.57 6.21
N TYR A 311 -21.78 -14.57 5.36
CA TYR A 311 -22.95 -14.59 4.50
C TYR A 311 -24.25 -14.82 5.26
N SER A 312 -24.18 -15.50 6.42
CA SER A 312 -25.34 -15.80 7.27
C SER A 312 -25.74 -14.67 8.22
N LYS A 313 -24.85 -13.68 8.41
CA LYS A 313 -25.13 -12.44 9.17
C LYS A 313 -25.98 -11.48 8.33
#